data_AF-A0A0F8ZHE5-F1
#
_entry.id   AF-A0A0F8ZHE5-F1
#
_cell.length_a   1.000
_cell.length_b   1.000
_cell.length_c   1.000
_cell.angle_alpha   90.00
_cell.angle_beta   90.00
_cell.angle_gamma   90.00
#
_symmetry.space_group_name_H-M   'P 1'
#
loop_
_entity.id
_entity.type
_entity.pdbx_description
1 polymer ?
#
loop_
_entity_poly.entity_id
_entity_poly.type
_entity_poly.pdbx_seq_one_letter_code
_entity_poly.pdbx_strand_id
1 'polypeptide(L)'
;MFIFLSFGCYGNREEEYGEREGSEYGNEQIAHKGQAHLWNFESDEIGKIPNGFSNQMTGNGALGKWEVVKDDTAPSTPNVLAQTSQDYFGYHFNMAINEKETYEDLELIVKFKGVKGREDQGGGPVWRYQDANNYYIARANPLENNFRVYKVVNGNRIQMDSARLKVSSNEWHTIKIIARKDQIQCFYDGQPCLEVTVDTFHKGKIGLWTKADAVTYFDDLEVRPIKQGKQAGLYKESNALVIDETHTKTSSINLRTSNRDLSVSQVQSMPHISIREKKEWGFYGHSTINNEYDLKTINGDKVVIDHATGLMWHQSGSSNSMNWDEAKQWVRDLNSWGYAGYHDWRLPTLEESASLLESSNRNGLYIDSVFSNKQEWNWTGDEYGSEAAWSVSFGLGGV
;
A
#
# COMPACT_ATOMS: atom_id res chain seq x y z
N MET A 1 20.64 6.01 -5.72
CA MET A 1 19.72 4.92 -5.31
C MET A 1 18.67 4.71 -6.40
N PHE A 2 18.02 3.55 -6.44
CA PHE A 2 17.26 3.08 -7.60
C PHE A 2 15.87 2.63 -7.27
N ILE A 3 14.96 2.84 -8.21
CA ILE A 3 13.56 2.56 -8.00
C ILE A 3 13.10 1.54 -9.05
N PHE A 4 12.32 0.55 -8.60
CA PHE A 4 11.45 -0.27 -9.44
C PHE A 4 10.12 0.45 -9.71
N LEU A 5 9.60 0.42 -10.93
CA LEU A 5 8.34 1.10 -11.26
C LEU A 5 7.45 0.24 -12.18
N SER A 6 6.57 -0.57 -11.62
CA SER A 6 5.58 -1.30 -12.41
C SER A 6 4.36 -0.45 -12.74
N PHE A 7 4.04 -0.31 -14.03
CA PHE A 7 2.86 -0.83 -14.75
C PHE A 7 2.58 0.09 -15.97
N GLY A 8 2.10 -0.46 -17.08
CA GLY A 8 1.82 0.27 -18.32
C GLY A 8 1.53 -0.71 -19.45
N CYS A 9 0.54 -0.33 -20.24
CA CYS A 9 -0.20 -1.16 -21.18
C CYS A 9 0.62 -1.63 -22.39
N TYR A 10 0.31 -2.84 -22.86
CA TYR A 10 -0.05 -3.03 -24.26
C TYR A 10 -1.51 -3.45 -24.36
N GLY A 11 -2.23 -2.82 -25.28
CA GLY A 11 -3.70 -2.85 -25.37
C GLY A 11 -4.32 -4.17 -25.83
N ASN A 12 -5.62 -4.24 -25.54
CA ASN A 12 -6.64 -5.10 -26.11
C ASN A 12 -6.38 -6.61 -26.09
N ARG A 13 -6.85 -7.24 -25.02
CA ARG A 13 -7.71 -8.41 -25.17
C ARG A 13 -8.65 -8.51 -23.98
N GLU A 14 -9.95 -8.57 -24.28
CA GLU A 14 -10.97 -9.07 -23.36
C GLU A 14 -10.54 -10.49 -22.97
N GLU A 15 -10.15 -10.70 -21.73
CA GLU A 15 -10.02 -12.05 -21.18
C GLU A 15 -10.83 -12.11 -19.89
N GLU A 16 -11.75 -13.07 -19.93
CA GLU A 16 -12.74 -13.40 -18.91
C GLU A 16 -12.07 -13.55 -17.54
N TYR A 17 -12.74 -13.04 -16.51
CA TYR A 17 -12.38 -13.29 -15.12
C TYR A 17 -12.55 -14.79 -14.84
N GLY A 18 -11.49 -15.56 -15.10
CA GLY A 18 -11.33 -16.90 -14.56
C GLY A 18 -11.36 -16.84 -13.04
N GLU A 19 -12.16 -17.71 -12.44
CA GLU A 19 -12.29 -17.88 -11.00
C GLU A 19 -10.90 -17.96 -10.35
N ARG A 20 -10.62 -17.03 -9.42
CA ARG A 20 -9.47 -17.15 -8.54
C ARG A 20 -9.72 -18.31 -7.59
N GLU A 21 -9.04 -19.43 -7.80
CA GLU A 21 -8.82 -20.40 -6.73
C GLU A 21 -8.13 -19.65 -5.56
N GLY A 22 -8.72 -19.80 -4.37
CA GLY A 22 -8.34 -19.07 -3.18
C GLY A 22 -6.86 -19.26 -2.85
N SER A 23 -6.18 -18.16 -2.52
CA SER A 23 -4.89 -18.25 -1.87
C SER A 23 -5.08 -18.96 -0.53
N GLU A 24 -4.40 -20.10 -0.35
CA GLU A 24 -4.26 -20.79 0.92
C GLU A 24 -3.46 -19.93 1.92
N TYR A 25 -4.10 -18.90 2.47
CA TYR A 25 -3.92 -18.57 3.89
C TYR A 25 -5.07 -19.24 4.62
N GLY A 26 -4.85 -20.52 4.93
CA GLY A 26 -5.80 -21.34 5.68
C GLY A 26 -6.18 -20.67 7.00
N ASN A 27 -7.48 -20.62 7.28
CA ASN A 27 -8.15 -20.98 8.54
C ASN A 27 -7.34 -20.94 9.86
N GLU A 28 -6.44 -19.98 10.09
CA GLU A 28 -5.99 -19.67 11.44
C GLU A 28 -7.14 -18.95 12.14
N GLN A 29 -7.81 -19.65 13.06
CA GLN A 29 -8.76 -19.01 13.97
C GLN A 29 -8.06 -17.83 14.66
N ILE A 30 -8.54 -16.61 14.40
CA ILE A 30 -8.04 -15.41 15.06
C ILE A 30 -8.42 -15.52 16.53
N ALA A 31 -7.45 -15.77 17.39
CA ALA A 31 -7.67 -15.76 18.82
C ALA A 31 -7.85 -14.31 19.28
N HIS A 32 -9.02 -13.95 19.80
CA HIS A 32 -9.28 -12.63 20.37
C HIS A 32 -8.90 -12.56 21.86
N LYS A 33 -8.56 -11.36 22.32
CA LYS A 33 -8.31 -11.04 23.73
C LYS A 33 -9.51 -10.27 24.27
N GLY A 34 -10.12 -10.78 25.34
CA GLY A 34 -11.25 -10.10 26.00
C GLY A 34 -12.55 -10.22 25.20
N GLN A 35 -13.51 -9.37 25.54
CA GLN A 35 -14.79 -9.28 24.84
C GLN A 35 -14.70 -8.29 23.69
N ALA A 36 -15.51 -8.50 22.65
CA ALA A 36 -15.75 -7.50 21.63
C ALA A 36 -16.41 -6.26 22.25
N HIS A 37 -16.06 -5.07 21.77
CA HIS A 37 -16.79 -3.85 22.07
C HIS A 37 -17.58 -3.45 20.83
N LEU A 38 -18.89 -3.26 21.00
CA LEU A 38 -19.82 -2.85 19.95
C LEU A 38 -20.41 -1.48 20.29
N TRP A 39 -20.34 -0.55 19.33
CA TRP A 39 -21.10 0.69 19.30
C TRP A 39 -22.12 0.62 18.18
N ASN A 40 -23.37 0.31 18.54
CA ASN A 40 -24.53 0.30 17.65
C ASN A 40 -25.37 1.58 17.74
N PHE A 41 -24.97 2.53 18.60
CA PHE A 41 -25.58 3.86 18.76
C PHE A 41 -27.03 3.91 19.23
N GLU A 42 -27.65 2.78 19.54
CA GLU A 42 -29.07 2.70 19.94
C GLU A 42 -29.40 3.43 21.24
N SER A 43 -28.47 3.43 22.19
CA SER A 43 -28.63 4.13 23.47
C SER A 43 -28.18 5.60 23.45
N ASP A 44 -27.60 6.06 22.34
CA ASP A 44 -27.06 7.42 22.24
C ASP A 44 -28.16 8.46 21.91
N GLU A 45 -27.93 9.70 22.31
CA GLU A 45 -28.92 10.77 22.16
C GLU A 45 -28.94 11.31 20.72
N ILE A 46 -30.13 11.28 20.09
CA ILE A 46 -30.36 11.83 18.74
C ILE A 46 -29.94 13.30 18.67
N GLY A 47 -29.27 13.67 17.58
CA GLY A 47 -28.78 15.03 17.30
C GLY A 47 -27.46 15.38 18.00
N LYS A 48 -26.86 14.42 18.72
CA LYS A 48 -25.55 14.60 19.37
C LYS A 48 -24.55 13.56 18.89
N ILE A 49 -23.26 13.88 19.04
CA ILE A 49 -22.20 12.88 18.89
C ILE A 49 -22.27 11.88 20.07
N PRO A 50 -22.08 10.57 19.85
CA PRO A 50 -22.09 9.56 20.91
C PRO A 50 -21.13 9.84 22.05
N ASN A 51 -21.49 9.39 23.26
CA ASN A 51 -20.68 9.68 24.44
C ASN A 51 -19.32 8.95 24.39
N GLY A 52 -18.23 9.72 24.43
CA GLY A 52 -16.87 9.21 24.31
C GLY A 52 -16.30 9.25 22.90
N PHE A 53 -17.04 9.81 21.95
CA PHE A 53 -16.51 10.15 20.63
C PHE A 53 -16.17 11.64 20.56
N SER A 54 -15.05 11.96 19.93
CA SER A 54 -14.66 13.33 19.61
C SER A 54 -14.81 13.62 18.12
N ASN A 55 -15.02 14.89 17.78
CA ASN A 55 -15.10 15.37 16.42
C ASN A 55 -13.74 15.96 16.00
N GLN A 56 -13.13 15.35 14.98
CA GLN A 56 -11.78 15.65 14.52
C GLN A 56 -11.78 15.90 13.01
N MET A 57 -10.77 16.60 12.51
CA MET A 57 -10.63 16.87 11.08
C MET A 57 -9.16 16.97 10.66
N THR A 58 -8.84 16.39 9.49
CA THR A 58 -7.58 16.66 8.77
C THR A 58 -7.86 17.61 7.61
N GLY A 59 -7.00 18.61 7.43
CA GLY A 59 -7.05 19.52 6.29
C GLY A 59 -7.70 20.87 6.59
N ASN A 60 -8.46 21.40 5.63
CA ASN A 60 -8.92 22.79 5.65
C ASN A 60 -10.40 22.90 6.02
N GLY A 61 -10.80 23.99 6.69
CA GLY A 61 -12.20 24.28 7.04
C GLY A 61 -12.46 24.19 8.55
N ALA A 62 -13.73 24.22 8.94
CA ALA A 62 -14.13 23.97 10.33
C ALA A 62 -14.32 22.47 10.58
N LEU A 63 -14.68 22.07 11.80
CA LEU A 63 -15.10 20.69 12.04
C LEU A 63 -16.41 20.41 11.29
N GLY A 64 -16.53 19.23 10.68
CA GLY A 64 -17.81 18.75 10.18
C GLY A 64 -18.80 18.46 11.29
N LYS A 65 -20.00 17.99 10.92
CA LYS A 65 -21.05 17.66 11.88
C LYS A 65 -21.19 16.15 11.98
N TRP A 66 -21.03 15.62 13.20
CA TRP A 66 -21.31 14.23 13.56
C TRP A 66 -22.46 14.19 14.55
N GLU A 67 -23.48 13.39 14.27
CA GLU A 67 -24.67 13.28 15.11
C GLU A 67 -25.36 11.93 14.96
N VAL A 68 -26.02 11.47 16.02
CA VAL A 68 -26.93 10.32 15.95
C VAL A 68 -28.21 10.72 15.25
N VAL A 69 -28.62 9.97 14.24
CA VAL A 69 -29.86 10.17 13.48
C VAL A 69 -30.65 8.88 13.39
N LYS A 70 -31.92 8.98 13.01
CA LYS A 70 -32.76 7.81 12.73
C LYS A 70 -32.63 7.36 11.29
N ASP A 71 -32.52 6.06 11.11
CA ASP A 71 -32.54 5.35 9.85
C ASP A 71 -33.18 3.97 10.06
N ASP A 72 -34.44 3.82 9.64
CA ASP A 72 -35.19 2.57 9.85
C ASP A 72 -34.63 1.40 9.03
N THR A 73 -33.72 1.65 8.09
CA THR A 73 -33.03 0.60 7.33
C THR A 73 -31.72 0.16 7.99
N ALA A 74 -31.36 0.75 9.14
CA ALA A 74 -30.15 0.44 9.86
C ALA A 74 -30.12 -1.02 10.34
N PRO A 75 -28.94 -1.65 10.33
CA PRO A 75 -28.75 -3.01 10.82
C PRO A 75 -29.19 -3.25 12.28
N SER A 76 -28.91 -2.31 13.18
CA SER A 76 -29.26 -2.41 14.61
C SER A 76 -30.58 -1.73 14.98
N THR A 77 -30.97 -0.73 14.18
CA THR A 77 -32.24 0.03 14.12
C THR A 77 -32.82 0.65 15.41
N PRO A 78 -33.23 1.94 15.36
CA PRO A 78 -33.16 2.86 14.22
C PRO A 78 -31.97 3.84 14.26
N ASN A 79 -31.15 3.86 15.30
CA ASN A 79 -30.19 4.94 15.51
C ASN A 79 -28.83 4.64 14.87
N VAL A 80 -28.29 5.62 14.15
CA VAL A 80 -26.98 5.50 13.47
C VAL A 80 -26.14 6.74 13.71
N LEU A 81 -24.82 6.60 13.71
CA LEU A 81 -23.92 7.75 13.73
C LEU A 81 -23.70 8.25 12.30
N ALA A 82 -24.04 9.52 12.05
CA ALA A 82 -23.92 10.14 10.73
C ALA A 82 -22.93 11.30 10.75
N GLN A 83 -22.11 11.39 9.70
CA GLN A 83 -21.56 12.68 9.29
C GLN A 83 -22.62 13.35 8.40
N THR A 84 -22.99 14.60 8.70
CA THR A 84 -24.09 15.31 8.00
C THR A 84 -23.72 16.66 7.38
N SER A 85 -22.49 17.17 7.62
CA SER A 85 -22.04 18.43 7.03
C SER A 85 -21.59 18.24 5.58
N GLN A 86 -22.05 19.14 4.71
CA GLN A 86 -21.72 19.17 3.28
C GLN A 86 -21.02 20.48 2.90
N ASP A 87 -20.49 21.20 3.89
CA ASP A 87 -20.05 22.58 3.73
C ASP A 87 -18.64 22.71 3.12
N TYR A 88 -17.89 21.61 3.08
CA TYR A 88 -16.48 21.59 2.71
C TYR A 88 -16.16 20.61 1.59
N PHE A 89 -15.23 21.01 0.74
CA PHE A 89 -14.77 20.29 -0.46
C PHE A 89 -13.26 20.03 -0.39
N GLY A 90 -12.78 19.11 -1.22
CA GLY A 90 -11.36 18.82 -1.40
C GLY A 90 -10.72 18.12 -0.22
N TYR A 91 -9.64 18.72 0.29
CA TYR A 91 -8.80 18.17 1.35
C TYR A 91 -9.37 18.48 2.73
N HIS A 92 -10.51 17.85 3.02
CA HIS A 92 -11.24 17.98 4.26
C HIS A 92 -11.72 16.60 4.69
N PHE A 93 -11.16 16.07 5.78
CA PHE A 93 -11.39 14.69 6.19
C PHE A 93 -12.02 14.67 7.58
N ASN A 94 -13.32 14.38 7.63
CA ASN A 94 -14.10 14.37 8.85
C ASN A 94 -13.87 13.09 9.63
N MET A 95 -13.74 13.17 10.94
CA MET A 95 -13.55 12.00 11.79
C MET A 95 -14.38 12.06 13.08
N ALA A 96 -14.98 10.92 13.44
CA ALA A 96 -15.48 10.67 14.78
C ALA A 96 -14.58 9.63 15.46
N ILE A 97 -13.83 10.02 16.48
CA ILE A 97 -12.81 9.18 17.11
C ILE A 97 -13.28 8.71 18.49
N ASN A 98 -13.19 7.41 18.74
CA ASN A 98 -13.42 6.87 20.08
C ASN A 98 -12.22 7.23 20.99
N GLU A 99 -12.50 7.96 22.06
CA GLU A 99 -11.48 8.49 22.97
C GLU A 99 -11.11 7.56 24.12
N LYS A 100 -11.84 6.44 24.29
CA LYS A 100 -11.74 5.60 25.48
C LYS A 100 -10.66 4.54 25.37
N GLU A 101 -10.39 4.03 24.17
CA GLU A 101 -9.60 2.81 24.00
C GLU A 101 -8.55 2.92 22.89
N THR A 102 -7.43 2.21 23.08
CA THR A 102 -6.37 2.09 22.08
C THR A 102 -6.01 0.62 21.87
N TYR A 103 -5.66 0.29 20.64
CA TYR A 103 -5.48 -1.08 20.20
C TYR A 103 -4.21 -1.21 19.36
N GLU A 104 -3.48 -2.30 19.55
CA GLU A 104 -2.31 -2.68 18.75
C GLU A 104 -2.74 -3.59 17.59
N ASP A 105 -3.11 -4.82 17.94
CA ASP A 105 -3.66 -5.82 17.03
C ASP A 105 -5.16 -5.93 17.26
N LEU A 106 -5.95 -5.85 16.20
CA LEU A 106 -7.41 -5.75 16.28
C LEU A 106 -8.08 -6.26 14.99
N GLU A 107 -9.27 -6.82 15.15
CA GLU A 107 -10.27 -6.90 14.10
C GLU A 107 -11.27 -5.76 14.33
N LEU A 108 -11.48 -4.91 13.32
CA LEU A 108 -12.41 -3.77 13.35
C LEU A 108 -13.43 -3.95 12.25
N ILE A 109 -14.70 -3.91 12.62
CA ILE A 109 -15.82 -4.10 11.71
C ILE A 109 -16.70 -2.86 11.83
N VAL A 110 -17.22 -2.38 10.70
CA VAL A 110 -18.20 -1.31 10.69
C VAL A 110 -19.15 -1.51 9.53
N LYS A 111 -20.42 -1.18 9.74
CA LYS A 111 -21.39 -1.06 8.65
C LYS A 111 -21.50 0.39 8.24
N PHE A 112 -21.47 0.65 6.93
CA PHE A 112 -21.58 2.00 6.40
C PHE A 112 -22.61 2.08 5.27
N LYS A 113 -23.21 3.27 5.11
CA LYS A 113 -24.13 3.59 4.02
C LYS A 113 -23.81 4.99 3.48
N GLY A 114 -23.38 5.06 2.23
CA GLY A 114 -23.16 6.33 1.52
C GLY A 114 -24.48 6.92 1.04
N VAL A 115 -24.93 8.03 1.64
CA VAL A 115 -26.27 8.59 1.44
C VAL A 115 -26.28 9.62 0.32
N LYS A 116 -25.39 10.61 0.40
CA LYS A 116 -25.27 11.70 -0.57
C LYS A 116 -23.94 12.45 -0.43
N GLY A 117 -23.68 13.31 -1.40
CA GLY A 117 -22.44 14.08 -1.55
C GLY A 117 -22.13 14.23 -3.04
N ARG A 118 -21.47 15.32 -3.42
CA ARG A 118 -21.19 15.69 -4.80
C ARG A 118 -19.76 15.37 -5.18
N GLU A 119 -18.81 15.64 -4.30
CA GLU A 119 -17.40 15.31 -4.53
C GLU A 119 -17.07 13.90 -4.03
N ASP A 120 -17.63 13.54 -2.88
CA ASP A 120 -17.44 12.21 -2.30
C ASP A 120 -18.73 11.71 -1.67
N GLN A 121 -18.93 10.40 -1.66
CA GLN A 121 -19.99 9.73 -0.88
C GLN A 121 -19.40 8.62 -0.01
N GLY A 122 -18.08 8.63 0.13
CA GLY A 122 -17.35 7.56 0.76
C GLY A 122 -17.09 7.77 2.24
N GLY A 123 -16.88 6.65 2.90
CA GLY A 123 -16.48 6.60 4.29
C GLY A 123 -15.93 5.23 4.67
N GLY A 124 -15.55 5.10 5.92
CA GLY A 124 -15.10 3.83 6.48
C GLY A 124 -14.37 4.00 7.81
N PRO A 125 -13.72 2.93 8.29
CA PRO A 125 -13.08 2.92 9.60
C PRO A 125 -11.71 3.61 9.60
N VAL A 126 -11.40 4.21 10.73
CA VAL A 126 -10.06 4.66 11.14
C VAL A 126 -9.51 3.67 12.17
N TRP A 127 -8.23 3.30 12.05
CA TRP A 127 -7.54 2.54 13.10
C TRP A 127 -6.13 3.06 13.34
N ARG A 128 -5.60 2.69 14.51
CA ARG A 128 -4.30 3.16 15.05
C ARG A 128 -4.14 4.68 14.91
N TYR A 129 -5.21 5.40 15.20
CA TYR A 129 -5.23 6.85 15.23
C TYR A 129 -4.38 7.38 16.39
N GLN A 130 -3.44 8.27 16.09
CA GLN A 130 -2.64 9.01 17.07
C GLN A 130 -3.29 10.36 17.35
N ASP A 131 -3.52 11.11 16.28
CA ASP A 131 -4.05 12.46 16.28
C ASP A 131 -4.68 12.77 14.91
N ALA A 132 -5.22 13.98 14.75
CA ALA A 132 -5.97 14.39 13.58
C ALA A 132 -5.16 14.42 12.27
N ASN A 133 -3.86 14.15 12.33
CA ASN A 133 -2.94 14.17 11.20
C ASN A 133 -2.17 12.84 11.04
N ASN A 134 -2.42 11.83 11.88
CA ASN A 134 -1.62 10.60 11.97
C ASN A 134 -2.49 9.36 12.25
N TYR A 135 -2.88 8.61 11.22
CA TYR A 135 -3.78 7.45 11.32
C TYR A 135 -3.83 6.61 10.04
N TYR A 136 -4.43 5.41 10.09
CA TYR A 136 -4.80 4.63 8.90
C TYR A 136 -6.31 4.66 8.66
N ILE A 137 -6.72 4.57 7.40
CA ILE A 137 -8.13 4.47 7.00
C ILE A 137 -8.34 3.50 5.85
N ALA A 138 -9.54 2.93 5.80
CA ALA A 138 -10.08 2.28 4.63
C ALA A 138 -11.34 3.03 4.22
N ARG A 139 -11.45 3.40 2.94
CA ARG A 139 -12.57 4.16 2.41
C ARG A 139 -13.18 3.43 1.22
N ALA A 140 -14.48 3.14 1.30
CA ALA A 140 -15.28 2.76 0.15
C ALA A 140 -16.05 3.98 -0.36
N ASN A 141 -16.12 4.19 -1.68
CA ASN A 141 -16.79 5.35 -2.27
C ASN A 141 -17.77 4.95 -3.39
N PRO A 142 -19.09 5.19 -3.21
CA PRO A 142 -20.12 4.97 -4.23
C PRO A 142 -19.90 5.71 -5.55
N LEU A 143 -19.37 6.95 -5.52
CA LEU A 143 -19.20 7.76 -6.74
C LEU A 143 -18.08 7.23 -7.64
N GLU A 144 -17.02 6.68 -7.04
CA GLU A 144 -15.84 6.23 -7.78
C GLU A 144 -15.79 4.70 -7.96
N ASN A 145 -16.70 3.95 -7.33
CA ASN A 145 -16.69 2.46 -7.31
C ASN A 145 -15.31 1.92 -6.93
N ASN A 146 -14.77 2.40 -5.82
CA ASN A 146 -13.52 1.92 -5.28
C ASN A 146 -13.55 1.71 -3.77
N PHE A 147 -12.65 0.84 -3.33
CA PHE A 147 -12.29 0.62 -1.95
C PHE A 147 -10.78 0.78 -1.83
N ARG A 148 -10.34 1.63 -0.90
CA ARG A 148 -8.93 2.05 -0.81
C ARG A 148 -8.46 2.10 0.62
N VAL A 149 -7.20 1.72 0.84
CA VAL A 149 -6.51 1.92 2.13
C VAL A 149 -5.56 3.09 1.98
N TYR A 150 -5.56 3.97 2.97
CA TYR A 150 -4.63 5.08 3.06
C TYR A 150 -3.96 5.13 4.42
N LYS A 151 -2.76 5.68 4.44
CA LYS A 151 -2.05 6.14 5.63
C LYS A 151 -2.05 7.67 5.61
N VAL A 152 -2.40 8.31 6.71
CA VAL A 152 -2.24 9.76 6.90
C VAL A 152 -1.09 9.99 7.85
N VAL A 153 -0.08 10.75 7.44
CA VAL A 153 1.07 11.15 8.28
C VAL A 153 1.28 12.64 8.14
N ASN A 154 1.36 13.35 9.26
CA ASN A 154 1.48 14.81 9.28
C ASN A 154 0.42 15.52 8.42
N GLY A 155 -0.78 14.95 8.37
CA GLY A 155 -1.92 15.45 7.61
C GLY A 155 -1.89 15.09 6.13
N ASN A 156 -0.81 14.45 5.65
CA ASN A 156 -0.70 13.98 4.28
C ASN A 156 -1.21 12.54 4.13
N ARG A 157 -2.28 12.37 3.36
CA ARG A 157 -2.90 11.10 2.99
C ARG A 157 -2.18 10.44 1.80
N ILE A 158 -1.61 9.28 2.05
CA ILE A 158 -0.88 8.41 1.11
C ILE A 158 -1.74 7.18 0.84
N GLN A 159 -2.03 6.89 -0.43
CA GLN A 159 -2.73 5.66 -0.81
C GLN A 159 -1.78 4.47 -0.69
N MET A 160 -2.20 3.43 0.02
CA MET A 160 -1.43 2.20 0.19
C MET A 160 -1.87 1.10 -0.76
N ASP A 161 -3.18 0.97 -0.99
CA ASP A 161 -3.76 -0.04 -1.88
C ASP A 161 -5.15 0.40 -2.36
N SER A 162 -5.62 -0.19 -3.47
CA SER A 162 -6.88 0.15 -4.12
C SER A 162 -7.49 -1.03 -4.86
N ALA A 163 -8.80 -1.20 -4.72
CA ALA A 163 -9.61 -2.15 -5.48
C ALA A 163 -10.76 -1.41 -6.16
N ARG A 164 -11.09 -1.83 -7.40
CA ARG A 164 -12.30 -1.38 -8.10
C ARG A 164 -13.41 -2.37 -7.82
N LEU A 165 -14.47 -1.92 -7.17
CA LEU A 165 -15.64 -2.74 -6.85
C LEU A 165 -16.90 -1.87 -6.83
N LYS A 166 -18.05 -2.48 -7.11
CA LYS A 166 -19.32 -1.77 -7.06
C LYS A 166 -19.65 -1.43 -5.61
N VAL A 167 -19.72 -0.13 -5.31
CA VAL A 167 -20.22 0.38 -4.04
C VAL A 167 -21.59 1.01 -4.35
N SER A 168 -22.65 0.49 -3.74
CA SER A 168 -24.00 1.03 -3.94
C SER A 168 -24.24 2.20 -2.99
N SER A 169 -24.92 3.23 -3.48
CA SER A 169 -25.40 4.32 -2.62
C SER A 169 -26.74 3.93 -2.00
N ASN A 170 -27.01 4.40 -0.78
CA ASN A 170 -28.22 4.12 0.00
C ASN A 170 -28.43 2.63 0.34
N GLU A 171 -27.37 1.83 0.28
CA GLU A 171 -27.34 0.44 0.74
C GLU A 171 -26.31 0.29 1.87
N TRP A 172 -26.58 -0.61 2.82
CA TRP A 172 -25.65 -0.91 3.90
C TRP A 172 -24.64 -1.95 3.46
N HIS A 173 -23.38 -1.64 3.68
CA HIS A 173 -22.24 -2.50 3.37
C HIS A 173 -21.37 -2.67 4.62
N THR A 174 -20.61 -3.77 4.67
CA THR A 174 -19.70 -4.08 5.78
C THR A 174 -18.25 -3.89 5.35
N ILE A 175 -17.51 -3.07 6.09
CA ILE A 175 -16.05 -3.00 6.00
C ILE A 175 -15.47 -3.71 7.21
N LYS A 176 -14.52 -4.63 6.99
CA LYS A 176 -13.74 -5.26 8.05
C LYS A 176 -12.26 -5.05 7.82
N ILE A 177 -11.54 -4.71 8.89
CA ILE A 177 -10.09 -4.55 8.94
C ILE A 177 -9.54 -5.57 9.92
N ILE A 178 -8.55 -6.34 9.52
CA ILE A 178 -7.74 -7.16 10.41
C ILE A 178 -6.35 -6.53 10.42
N ALA A 179 -5.99 -5.89 11.54
CA ALA A 179 -4.67 -5.31 11.75
C ALA A 179 -3.90 -6.16 12.75
N ARG A 180 -2.80 -6.79 12.30
CA ARG A 180 -1.94 -7.62 13.14
C ARG A 180 -0.48 -7.25 12.88
N LYS A 181 0.19 -6.69 13.88
CA LYS A 181 1.56 -6.16 13.81
C LYS A 181 1.70 -5.16 12.65
N ASP A 182 2.37 -5.54 11.60
CA ASP A 182 2.60 -4.78 10.38
C ASP A 182 1.66 -5.21 9.25
N GLN A 183 0.90 -6.30 9.35
CA GLN A 183 0.00 -6.74 8.28
C GLN A 183 -1.42 -6.24 8.51
N ILE A 184 -2.00 -5.64 7.47
CA ILE A 184 -3.38 -5.17 7.45
C ILE A 184 -4.11 -5.82 6.28
N GLN A 185 -5.23 -6.49 6.57
CA GLN A 185 -6.14 -7.04 5.57
C GLN A 185 -7.48 -6.32 5.65
N CYS A 186 -8.02 -5.93 4.50
CA CYS A 186 -9.28 -5.21 4.42
C CYS A 186 -10.29 -5.96 3.55
N PHE A 187 -11.50 -6.07 4.06
CA PHE A 187 -12.59 -6.83 3.47
C PHE A 187 -13.77 -5.90 3.21
N TYR A 188 -14.45 -6.14 2.10
CA TYR A 188 -15.69 -5.47 1.73
C TYR A 188 -16.79 -6.52 1.53
N ASP A 189 -17.89 -6.42 2.28
CA ASP A 189 -19.00 -7.40 2.29
C ASP A 189 -18.52 -8.85 2.45
N GLY A 190 -17.54 -9.04 3.33
CA GLY A 190 -16.94 -10.35 3.64
C GLY A 190 -15.88 -10.82 2.65
N GLN A 191 -15.73 -10.18 1.48
CA GLN A 191 -14.71 -10.53 0.50
C GLN A 191 -13.37 -9.87 0.83
N PRO A 192 -12.24 -10.59 0.82
CA PRO A 192 -10.92 -9.98 0.96
C PRO A 192 -10.63 -9.14 -0.28
N CYS A 193 -10.28 -7.86 -0.10
CA CYS A 193 -10.08 -6.94 -1.22
C CYS A 193 -8.68 -6.33 -1.24
N LEU A 194 -8.11 -6.01 -0.08
CA LEU A 194 -6.85 -5.26 0.03
C LEU A 194 -5.96 -5.88 1.11
N GLU A 195 -4.65 -5.84 0.88
CA GLU A 195 -3.64 -6.31 1.84
C GLU A 195 -2.41 -5.42 1.79
N VAL A 196 -2.05 -4.84 2.94
CA VAL A 196 -0.94 -3.89 3.04
C VAL A 196 -0.06 -4.19 4.24
N THR A 197 1.23 -3.96 4.08
CA THR A 197 2.19 -3.94 5.18
C THR A 197 2.43 -2.51 5.66
N VAL A 198 2.41 -2.29 6.97
CA VAL A 198 2.52 -0.99 7.64
C VAL A 198 3.65 -0.96 8.67
N ASP A 199 4.32 0.16 8.77
CA ASP A 199 5.53 0.37 9.60
C ASP A 199 5.44 1.60 10.51
N THR A 200 4.36 2.38 10.41
CA THR A 200 4.32 3.74 10.97
C THR A 200 3.61 3.76 12.32
N PHE A 201 2.35 3.31 12.36
CA PHE A 201 1.58 3.24 13.60
C PHE A 201 1.30 1.78 13.93
N HIS A 202 1.63 1.37 15.16
CA HIS A 202 1.41 0.01 15.65
C HIS A 202 0.38 -0.06 16.78
N LYS A 203 -0.07 1.09 17.30
CA LYS A 203 -1.07 1.20 18.36
C LYS A 203 -1.83 2.49 18.22
N GLY A 204 -3.13 2.54 18.46
CA GLY A 204 -3.85 3.82 18.56
C GLY A 204 -5.35 3.64 18.70
N LYS A 205 -6.08 4.75 18.63
CA LYS A 205 -7.55 4.77 18.73
C LYS A 205 -8.19 4.27 17.44
N ILE A 206 -9.49 4.05 17.49
CA ILE A 206 -10.33 3.73 16.32
C ILE A 206 -11.37 4.83 16.11
N GLY A 207 -11.98 4.85 14.93
CA GLY A 207 -13.04 5.80 14.64
C GLY A 207 -13.65 5.60 13.27
N LEU A 208 -14.36 6.63 12.83
CA LEU A 208 -15.08 6.69 11.56
C LEU A 208 -14.60 7.89 10.76
N TRP A 209 -14.65 7.79 9.44
CA TRP A 209 -14.06 8.77 8.53
C TRP A 209 -14.94 9.03 7.32
N THR A 210 -15.06 10.29 6.90
CA THR A 210 -15.65 10.67 5.60
C THR A 210 -14.82 11.76 4.91
N LYS A 211 -14.95 11.86 3.57
CA LYS A 211 -14.26 12.90 2.78
C LYS A 211 -15.21 14.03 2.41
N ALA A 212 -14.73 15.26 2.47
CA ALA A 212 -15.37 16.44 1.90
C ALA A 212 -16.84 16.55 2.34
N ASP A 213 -17.76 16.53 1.38
CA ASP A 213 -19.19 16.69 1.55
C ASP A 213 -19.95 15.35 1.65
N ALA A 214 -19.24 14.25 1.90
CA ALA A 214 -19.86 12.93 2.03
C ALA A 214 -20.73 12.84 3.30
N VAL A 215 -22.04 12.77 3.09
CA VAL A 215 -23.00 12.34 4.10
C VAL A 215 -23.04 10.81 4.09
N THR A 216 -22.44 10.24 5.13
CA THR A 216 -22.30 8.79 5.30
C THR A 216 -22.77 8.40 6.70
N TYR A 217 -23.54 7.32 6.76
CA TYR A 217 -24.06 6.77 8.01
C TYR A 217 -23.27 5.53 8.39
N PHE A 218 -23.11 5.34 9.69
CA PHE A 218 -22.37 4.23 10.27
C PHE A 218 -23.17 3.59 11.39
N ASP A 219 -23.08 2.27 11.45
CA ASP A 219 -23.71 1.43 12.45
C ASP A 219 -22.80 0.23 12.77
N ASP A 220 -23.05 -0.44 13.89
CA ASP A 220 -22.34 -1.63 14.34
C ASP A 220 -20.80 -1.48 14.24
N LEU A 221 -20.24 -0.40 14.80
CA LEU A 221 -18.78 -0.30 14.94
C LEU A 221 -18.34 -1.28 16.01
N GLU A 222 -17.69 -2.36 15.60
CA GLU A 222 -17.24 -3.44 16.48
C GLU A 222 -15.72 -3.56 16.44
N VAL A 223 -15.09 -3.66 17.61
CA VAL A 223 -13.67 -3.97 17.72
C VAL A 223 -13.45 -5.21 18.56
N ARG A 224 -12.58 -6.10 18.06
CA ARG A 224 -12.15 -7.31 18.75
C ARG A 224 -10.62 -7.30 18.85
N PRO A 225 -10.05 -7.02 20.03
CA PRO A 225 -8.60 -7.09 20.21
C PRO A 225 -8.07 -8.47 19.86
N ILE A 226 -6.96 -8.56 19.14
CA ILE A 226 -6.34 -9.83 18.77
C ILE A 226 -5.31 -10.20 19.84
N LYS A 227 -5.31 -11.47 20.25
CA LYS A 227 -4.34 -12.01 21.20
C LYS A 227 -2.98 -12.18 20.50
N GLN A 228 -1.96 -11.47 20.96
CA GLN A 228 -0.59 -11.69 20.51
C GLN A 228 -0.15 -13.13 20.84
N GLY A 229 0.40 -13.84 19.85
CA GLY A 229 0.98 -15.16 20.06
C GLY A 229 2.19 -15.08 20.99
N LYS A 230 2.33 -16.03 21.94
CA LYS A 230 3.58 -16.19 22.69
C LYS A 230 4.65 -16.66 21.71
N GLN A 231 5.68 -15.85 21.46
CA GLN A 231 6.94 -16.37 20.94
C GLN A 231 7.48 -17.39 21.94
N ALA A 232 7.73 -18.62 21.50
CA ALA A 232 8.53 -19.57 22.26
C ALA A 232 9.94 -18.97 22.38
N GLY A 233 10.32 -18.57 23.59
CA GLY A 233 11.67 -18.13 23.88
C GLY A 233 12.66 -19.26 23.65
N LEU A 234 13.51 -19.11 22.65
CA LEU A 234 14.79 -19.80 22.55
C LEU A 234 15.88 -18.74 22.55
N TYR A 235 16.10 -18.11 23.70
CA TYR A 235 17.41 -17.56 24.00
C TYR A 235 18.26 -18.70 24.52
N LYS A 236 19.16 -19.21 23.70
CA LYS A 236 20.39 -19.82 24.18
C LYS A 236 21.49 -18.81 23.94
N GLU A 237 22.11 -18.36 25.03
CA GLU A 237 23.42 -17.73 25.01
C GLU A 237 24.40 -18.66 24.28
N SER A 238 25.14 -18.10 23.34
CA SER A 238 26.41 -18.70 22.89
C SER A 238 27.41 -17.59 22.61
N ASN A 239 28.36 -17.52 23.53
CA ASN A 239 29.73 -16.99 23.46
C ASN A 239 30.13 -16.23 22.19
N ALA A 240 30.62 -15.02 22.44
CA ALA A 240 31.48 -14.26 21.54
C ALA A 240 32.62 -15.14 21.01
N LEU A 241 32.62 -15.37 19.70
CA LEU A 241 33.82 -15.68 18.94
C LEU A 241 34.20 -14.41 18.18
N VAL A 242 35.39 -13.90 18.52
CA VAL A 242 36.10 -12.91 17.72
C VAL A 242 36.31 -13.55 16.34
N ILE A 243 35.66 -12.99 15.32
CA ILE A 243 35.95 -13.32 13.93
C ILE A 243 36.58 -12.09 13.29
N ASP A 244 37.78 -12.35 12.82
CA ASP A 244 38.69 -11.51 12.07
C ASP A 244 37.97 -10.80 10.91
N GLU A 245 38.02 -9.47 10.90
CA GLU A 245 37.57 -8.64 9.78
C GLU A 245 38.56 -8.77 8.62
N THR A 246 38.39 -9.82 7.82
CA THR A 246 38.85 -9.81 6.43
C THR A 246 37.63 -9.74 5.52
N HIS A 247 37.00 -8.57 5.43
CA HIS A 247 36.19 -8.24 4.26
C HIS A 247 37.12 -8.12 3.06
N THR A 248 37.28 -9.22 2.34
CA THR A 248 37.82 -9.21 0.99
C THR A 248 36.97 -8.26 0.16
N LYS A 249 37.59 -7.16 -0.26
CA LYS A 249 37.05 -6.15 -1.14
C LYS A 249 36.63 -6.81 -2.46
N THR A 250 35.37 -7.22 -2.56
CA THR A 250 34.77 -7.71 -3.81
C THR A 250 34.87 -6.59 -4.84
N SER A 251 35.38 -6.90 -6.02
CA SER A 251 35.44 -5.94 -7.14
C SER A 251 34.02 -5.56 -7.54
N SER A 252 33.60 -4.33 -7.21
CA SER A 252 32.29 -3.80 -7.61
C SER A 252 32.20 -3.73 -9.15
N ILE A 253 31.15 -4.33 -9.72
CA ILE A 253 30.87 -4.20 -11.14
C ILE A 253 30.44 -2.77 -11.42
N ASN A 254 31.09 -2.10 -12.39
CA ASN A 254 30.73 -0.75 -12.79
C ASN A 254 29.71 -0.80 -13.93
N LEU A 255 28.46 -0.47 -13.61
CA LEU A 255 27.39 -0.26 -14.60
C LEU A 255 27.34 1.22 -15.00
N ARG A 256 26.79 1.52 -16.17
CA ARG A 256 26.55 2.92 -16.57
C ARG A 256 25.54 3.58 -15.63
N THR A 257 25.91 4.77 -15.17
CA THR A 257 25.14 5.53 -14.17
C THR A 257 24.38 6.74 -14.73
N SER A 258 24.60 7.10 -16.00
CA SER A 258 23.96 8.24 -16.66
C SER A 258 23.03 7.81 -17.79
N ASN A 259 21.80 8.29 -17.75
CA ASN A 259 20.78 8.05 -18.78
C ASN A 259 21.17 8.64 -20.15
N ARG A 260 20.74 8.01 -21.25
CA ARG A 260 20.87 8.51 -22.64
C ARG A 260 19.83 7.89 -23.57
N ASP A 261 19.72 8.44 -24.78
CA ASP A 261 19.03 7.78 -25.88
C ASP A 261 19.83 6.55 -26.36
N LEU A 262 19.15 5.41 -26.52
CA LEU A 262 19.74 4.12 -26.88
C LEU A 262 19.08 3.53 -28.13
N SER A 263 19.92 3.11 -29.09
CA SER A 263 19.45 2.29 -30.21
C SER A 263 19.26 0.83 -29.78
N VAL A 264 18.39 0.10 -30.49
CA VAL A 264 18.21 -1.35 -30.31
C VAL A 264 19.54 -2.11 -30.40
N SER A 265 20.45 -1.69 -31.31
CA SER A 265 21.77 -2.31 -31.44
C SER A 265 22.67 -2.11 -30.22
N GLN A 266 22.58 -0.95 -29.55
CA GLN A 266 23.29 -0.68 -28.30
C GLN A 266 22.70 -1.51 -27.15
N VAL A 267 21.36 -1.61 -27.08
CA VAL A 267 20.64 -2.46 -26.11
C VAL A 267 21.04 -3.93 -26.27
N GLN A 268 21.05 -4.44 -27.49
CA GLN A 268 21.46 -5.82 -27.80
C GLN A 268 22.97 -6.10 -27.69
N SER A 269 23.76 -5.09 -27.32
CA SER A 269 25.20 -5.18 -27.11
C SER A 269 25.60 -4.73 -25.70
N MET A 270 24.64 -4.63 -24.77
CA MET A 270 24.92 -4.28 -23.38
C MET A 270 25.84 -5.32 -22.74
N PRO A 271 26.83 -4.89 -21.94
CA PRO A 271 27.70 -5.81 -21.21
C PRO A 271 26.91 -6.54 -20.13
N HIS A 272 27.48 -7.63 -19.62
CA HIS A 272 26.94 -8.39 -18.49
C HIS A 272 25.52 -8.97 -18.68
N ILE A 273 25.09 -9.14 -19.93
CA ILE A 273 23.82 -9.77 -20.28
C ILE A 273 24.06 -10.99 -21.17
N SER A 274 23.41 -12.10 -20.83
CA SER A 274 23.27 -13.28 -21.69
C SER A 274 21.96 -13.14 -22.47
N ILE A 275 22.08 -12.86 -23.76
CA ILE A 275 20.93 -12.74 -24.67
C ILE A 275 20.57 -14.12 -25.20
N ARG A 276 19.36 -14.58 -24.86
CA ARG A 276 18.77 -15.82 -25.39
C ARG A 276 18.14 -15.60 -26.76
N GLU A 277 17.48 -14.46 -26.96
CA GLU A 277 16.80 -14.14 -28.21
C GLU A 277 16.79 -12.63 -28.47
N LYS A 278 17.19 -12.21 -29.68
CA LYS A 278 17.11 -10.82 -30.12
C LYS A 278 15.75 -10.52 -30.76
N LYS A 279 15.22 -9.32 -30.51
CA LYS A 279 13.97 -8.81 -31.09
C LYS A 279 14.18 -7.45 -31.72
N GLU A 280 13.31 -7.05 -32.64
CA GLU A 280 13.38 -5.71 -33.26
C GLU A 280 13.24 -4.58 -32.24
N TRP A 281 12.61 -4.86 -31.10
CA TRP A 281 12.37 -3.93 -30.01
C TRP A 281 13.32 -4.11 -28.82
N GLY A 282 14.26 -5.06 -28.83
CA GLY A 282 15.08 -5.37 -27.65
C GLY A 282 15.60 -6.79 -27.62
N PHE A 283 15.43 -7.50 -26.50
CA PHE A 283 15.82 -8.91 -26.36
C PHE A 283 15.16 -9.61 -25.18
N TYR A 284 15.16 -10.95 -25.23
CA TYR A 284 14.99 -11.80 -24.05
C TYR A 284 16.33 -12.33 -23.57
N GLY A 285 16.58 -12.27 -22.27
CA GLY A 285 17.89 -12.58 -21.70
C GLY A 285 17.91 -12.43 -20.19
N HIS A 286 19.09 -12.57 -19.61
CA HIS A 286 19.30 -12.42 -18.17
C HIS A 286 20.67 -11.82 -17.88
N SER A 287 20.82 -11.28 -16.67
CA SER A 287 22.09 -10.80 -16.15
C SER A 287 23.09 -11.94 -15.98
N THR A 288 24.36 -11.68 -16.27
CA THR A 288 25.48 -12.58 -15.93
C THR A 288 26.17 -12.15 -14.64
N ILE A 289 25.65 -11.13 -13.95
CA ILE A 289 26.18 -10.67 -12.67
C ILE A 289 25.65 -11.57 -11.57
N ASN A 290 26.54 -12.02 -10.69
CA ASN A 290 26.17 -12.71 -9.46
C ASN A 290 25.83 -11.65 -8.42
N ASN A 291 24.58 -11.19 -8.40
CA ASN A 291 24.13 -10.18 -7.45
C ASN A 291 24.14 -10.74 -6.02
N GLU A 292 24.41 -9.87 -5.05
CA GLU A 292 24.44 -10.22 -3.62
C GLU A 292 23.52 -9.27 -2.86
N TYR A 293 22.24 -9.66 -2.77
CA TYR A 293 21.20 -8.82 -2.18
C TYR A 293 21.12 -8.93 -0.66
N ASP A 294 21.09 -7.76 0.01
CA ASP A 294 20.84 -7.60 1.43
C ASP A 294 19.59 -6.72 1.64
N LEU A 295 18.51 -7.34 2.14
CA LEU A 295 17.26 -6.64 2.46
C LEU A 295 17.39 -5.93 3.80
N LYS A 296 17.31 -4.61 3.80
CA LYS A 296 17.36 -3.78 5.00
C LYS A 296 16.08 -3.00 5.22
N THR A 297 15.82 -2.72 6.49
CA THR A 297 14.88 -1.70 6.90
C THR A 297 15.66 -0.50 7.40
N ILE A 298 15.56 0.62 6.69
CA ILE A 298 16.22 1.89 7.05
C ILE A 298 15.11 2.92 7.27
N ASN A 299 15.04 3.49 8.48
CA ASN A 299 13.99 4.45 8.87
C ASN A 299 12.54 3.94 8.67
N GLY A 300 12.31 2.63 8.77
CA GLY A 300 11.00 1.99 8.56
C GLY A 300 10.78 1.47 7.13
N ASP A 301 11.47 2.06 6.16
CA ASP A 301 11.36 1.74 4.74
C ASP A 301 12.24 0.54 4.34
N LYS A 302 11.77 -0.28 3.40
CA LYS A 302 12.49 -1.46 2.90
C LYS A 302 13.34 -1.12 1.68
N VAL A 303 14.64 -1.34 1.79
CA VAL A 303 15.61 -1.20 0.69
C VAL A 303 16.35 -2.50 0.45
N VAL A 304 16.74 -2.76 -0.79
CA VAL A 304 17.61 -3.89 -1.15
C VAL A 304 18.96 -3.33 -1.55
N ILE A 305 20.01 -3.68 -0.81
CA ILE A 305 21.39 -3.31 -1.16
C ILE A 305 21.97 -4.47 -1.95
N ASP A 306 22.45 -4.20 -3.16
CA ASP A 306 23.19 -5.16 -3.96
C ASP A 306 24.69 -4.91 -3.80
N HIS A 307 25.37 -5.82 -3.11
CA HIS A 307 26.80 -5.72 -2.84
C HIS A 307 27.68 -5.93 -4.09
N ALA A 308 27.17 -6.57 -5.15
CA ALA A 308 27.91 -6.79 -6.39
C ALA A 308 28.07 -5.51 -7.22
N THR A 309 27.02 -4.68 -7.24
CA THR A 309 26.96 -3.43 -8.03
C THR A 309 27.12 -2.17 -7.16
N GLY A 310 26.99 -2.30 -5.84
CA GLY A 310 26.97 -1.18 -4.90
C GLY A 310 25.69 -0.35 -4.95
N LEU A 311 24.66 -0.84 -5.65
CA LEU A 311 23.40 -0.15 -5.86
C LEU A 311 22.44 -0.46 -4.71
N MET A 312 21.60 0.51 -4.37
CA MET A 312 20.51 0.35 -3.41
C MET A 312 19.20 0.58 -4.13
N TRP A 313 18.27 -0.35 -3.95
CA TRP A 313 17.01 -0.45 -4.66
C TRP A 313 15.80 -0.29 -3.73
N HIS A 314 14.75 0.33 -4.22
CA HIS A 314 13.44 0.36 -3.58
C HIS A 314 12.80 -1.03 -3.70
N GLN A 315 12.54 -1.72 -2.58
CA GLN A 315 12.22 -3.16 -2.59
C GLN A 315 10.94 -3.52 -3.36
N SER A 316 9.92 -2.66 -3.28
CA SER A 316 8.58 -2.97 -3.77
C SER A 316 8.13 -2.20 -5.01
N GLY A 317 8.97 -1.30 -5.51
CA GLY A 317 8.59 -0.29 -6.49
C GLY A 317 7.27 0.47 -6.24
N SER A 318 6.66 0.96 -7.32
CA SER A 318 5.34 1.61 -7.30
C SER A 318 4.19 0.59 -7.24
N SER A 319 3.09 0.97 -6.58
CA SER A 319 1.88 0.14 -6.48
C SER A 319 0.90 0.32 -7.64
N ASN A 320 1.08 1.34 -8.48
CA ASN A 320 0.19 1.69 -9.59
C ASN A 320 0.96 1.74 -10.91
N SER A 321 0.22 1.50 -11.99
CA SER A 321 0.61 1.90 -13.33
C SER A 321 0.95 3.34 -13.45
N MET A 322 2.02 3.59 -14.19
CA MET A 322 2.44 4.90 -14.56
C MET A 322 3.09 4.88 -15.93
N ASN A 323 2.75 5.86 -16.75
CA ASN A 323 3.56 6.19 -17.90
C ASN A 323 4.93 6.75 -17.47
N TRP A 324 5.82 6.95 -18.43
CA TRP A 324 7.20 7.35 -18.13
C TRP A 324 7.33 8.73 -17.45
N ASP A 325 6.43 9.67 -17.72
CA ASP A 325 6.45 10.98 -17.06
C ASP A 325 5.89 10.92 -15.64
N GLU A 326 4.86 10.12 -15.41
CA GLU A 326 4.37 9.79 -14.07
C GLU A 326 5.45 9.08 -13.23
N ALA A 327 6.25 8.21 -13.85
CA ALA A 327 7.43 7.59 -13.24
C ALA A 327 8.49 8.60 -12.80
N LYS A 328 8.82 9.59 -13.66
CA LYS A 328 9.72 10.69 -13.28
C LYS A 328 9.13 11.51 -12.14
N GLN A 329 7.82 11.77 -12.15
CA GLN A 329 7.17 12.51 -11.07
C GLN A 329 7.20 11.72 -9.75
N TRP A 330 6.94 10.43 -9.79
CA TRP A 330 7.00 9.56 -8.62
C TRP A 330 8.38 9.57 -7.96
N VAL A 331 9.45 9.54 -8.76
CA VAL A 331 10.84 9.68 -8.28
C VAL A 331 11.06 11.04 -7.60
N ARG A 332 10.55 12.14 -8.20
CA ARG A 332 10.64 13.48 -7.59
C ARG A 332 9.93 13.54 -6.26
N ASP A 333 8.75 12.92 -6.18
CA ASP A 333 7.96 12.86 -4.96
C ASP A 333 8.66 12.02 -3.89
N LEU A 334 9.20 10.85 -4.25
CA LEU A 334 9.99 9.99 -3.36
C LEU A 334 11.19 10.75 -2.77
N ASN A 335 11.89 11.52 -3.61
CA ASN A 335 13.01 12.36 -3.18
C ASN A 335 12.57 13.55 -2.36
N SER A 336 11.42 14.15 -2.62
CA SER A 336 10.88 15.23 -1.79
C SER A 336 10.61 14.74 -0.37
N TRP A 337 10.20 13.48 -0.22
CA TRP A 337 9.79 12.90 1.06
C TRP A 337 10.93 12.19 1.82
N GLY A 338 12.04 11.89 1.15
CA GLY A 338 13.22 11.33 1.80
C GLY A 338 13.10 9.85 2.14
N TYR A 339 12.66 9.00 1.20
CA TYR A 339 12.46 7.57 1.44
C TYR A 339 13.72 6.89 1.99
N ALA A 340 13.56 6.14 3.09
CA ALA A 340 14.63 5.55 3.88
C ALA A 340 15.69 6.57 4.39
N GLY A 341 15.34 7.86 4.45
CA GLY A 341 16.25 8.97 4.78
C GLY A 341 17.05 9.52 3.61
N TYR A 342 16.75 9.12 2.38
CA TYR A 342 17.51 9.51 1.18
C TYR A 342 16.68 10.29 0.16
N HIS A 343 17.32 11.24 -0.52
CA HIS A 343 16.69 12.23 -1.40
C HIS A 343 17.25 12.19 -2.85
N ASP A 344 18.02 11.16 -3.19
CA ASP A 344 18.73 10.97 -4.46
C ASP A 344 18.35 9.65 -5.16
N TRP A 345 17.12 9.20 -4.96
CA TRP A 345 16.51 8.14 -5.74
C TRP A 345 16.34 8.57 -7.20
N ARG A 346 16.54 7.64 -8.13
CA ARG A 346 16.35 7.89 -9.56
C ARG A 346 15.80 6.68 -10.28
N LEU A 347 15.29 6.91 -11.49
CA LEU A 347 15.12 5.84 -12.46
C LEU A 347 16.50 5.20 -12.75
N PRO A 348 16.59 3.86 -12.80
CA PRO A 348 17.80 3.19 -13.20
C PRO A 348 18.10 3.45 -14.68
N THR A 349 19.36 3.37 -15.07
CA THR A 349 19.68 3.13 -16.47
C THR A 349 19.18 1.73 -16.85
N LEU A 350 19.01 1.48 -18.13
CA LEU A 350 18.62 0.18 -18.65
C LEU A 350 19.63 -0.92 -18.29
N GLU A 351 20.92 -0.57 -18.20
CA GLU A 351 21.96 -1.52 -17.80
C GLU A 351 21.84 -1.90 -16.32
N GLU A 352 21.61 -0.91 -15.44
CA GLU A 352 21.33 -1.14 -14.02
C GLU A 352 20.04 -1.94 -13.83
N SER A 353 19.01 -1.66 -14.64
CA SER A 353 17.73 -2.36 -14.55
C SER A 353 17.82 -3.81 -15.04
N ALA A 354 18.52 -4.05 -16.15
CA ALA A 354 18.68 -5.38 -16.73
C ALA A 354 19.61 -6.27 -15.89
N SER A 355 20.44 -5.70 -15.01
CA SER A 355 21.28 -6.47 -14.09
C SER A 355 20.49 -7.29 -13.08
N LEU A 356 19.20 -6.96 -12.90
CA LEU A 356 18.26 -7.63 -11.99
C LEU A 356 17.56 -8.84 -12.63
N LEU A 357 17.68 -9.02 -13.96
CA LEU A 357 17.04 -10.14 -14.66
C LEU A 357 17.71 -11.46 -14.29
N GLU A 358 16.94 -12.36 -13.67
CA GLU A 358 17.38 -13.69 -13.31
C GLU A 358 17.28 -14.67 -14.49
N SER A 359 18.16 -15.67 -14.50
CA SER A 359 18.16 -16.72 -15.54
C SER A 359 16.96 -17.66 -15.46
N SER A 360 16.39 -17.81 -14.26
CA SER A 360 15.26 -18.70 -13.98
C SER A 360 14.06 -17.89 -13.52
N ASN A 361 12.88 -18.22 -14.04
CA ASN A 361 11.62 -17.72 -13.48
C ASN A 361 11.40 -18.33 -12.08
N ARG A 362 11.16 -17.47 -11.09
CA ARG A 362 10.80 -17.85 -9.71
C ARG A 362 9.49 -17.15 -9.37
N ASN A 363 8.48 -17.91 -8.96
CA ASN A 363 7.16 -17.38 -8.58
C ASN A 363 6.50 -16.48 -9.64
N GLY A 364 6.69 -16.79 -10.93
CA GLY A 364 6.09 -16.05 -12.04
C GLY A 364 6.99 -14.96 -12.64
N LEU A 365 8.11 -14.59 -11.99
CA LEU A 365 8.99 -13.51 -12.45
C LEU A 365 10.46 -13.93 -12.59
N TYR A 366 11.18 -13.28 -13.50
CA TYR A 366 12.63 -13.36 -13.71
C TYR A 366 13.37 -12.30 -12.87
N ILE A 367 13.11 -12.29 -11.57
CA ILE A 367 13.77 -11.43 -10.59
C ILE A 367 13.90 -12.17 -9.25
N ASP A 368 14.91 -11.82 -8.44
CA ASP A 368 15.06 -12.43 -7.12
C ASP A 368 13.88 -12.11 -6.19
N SER A 369 13.49 -13.10 -5.39
CA SER A 369 12.37 -13.04 -4.45
C SER A 369 12.54 -12.02 -3.32
N VAL A 370 13.73 -11.44 -3.14
CA VAL A 370 13.94 -10.30 -2.25
C VAL A 370 13.12 -9.08 -2.70
N PHE A 371 12.83 -8.96 -4.00
CA PHE A 371 11.96 -7.94 -4.56
C PHE A 371 10.49 -8.37 -4.53
N SER A 372 9.59 -7.38 -4.52
CA SER A 372 8.15 -7.66 -4.52
C SER A 372 7.71 -8.38 -5.80
N ASN A 373 6.95 -9.46 -5.65
CA ASN A 373 6.34 -10.20 -6.76
C ASN A 373 5.27 -9.40 -7.53
N LYS A 374 4.95 -8.18 -7.09
CA LYS A 374 4.09 -7.25 -7.84
C LYS A 374 4.85 -6.50 -8.94
N GLN A 375 6.19 -6.59 -8.97
CA GLN A 375 7.04 -5.85 -9.90
C GLN A 375 7.30 -6.66 -11.16
N GLU A 376 6.32 -6.69 -12.06
CA GLU A 376 6.43 -7.44 -13.33
C GLU A 376 7.36 -6.79 -14.34
N TRP A 377 7.62 -5.48 -14.21
CA TRP A 377 8.53 -4.73 -15.06
C TRP A 377 8.88 -3.37 -14.44
N ASN A 378 9.88 -2.66 -14.95
CA ASN A 378 10.15 -1.27 -14.58
C ASN A 378 10.57 -0.36 -15.74
N TRP A 379 10.20 0.93 -15.63
CA TRP A 379 10.77 1.97 -16.48
C TRP A 379 12.23 2.23 -16.15
N THR A 380 12.98 2.63 -17.17
CA THR A 380 14.35 3.14 -17.05
C THR A 380 14.37 4.64 -17.32
N GLY A 381 15.49 5.28 -17.01
CA GLY A 381 15.73 6.65 -17.41
C GLY A 381 16.23 6.81 -18.84
N ASP A 382 16.49 5.71 -19.56
CA ASP A 382 17.00 5.75 -20.92
C ASP A 382 15.89 5.92 -21.95
N GLU A 383 16.16 6.77 -22.94
CA GLU A 383 15.23 7.15 -23.99
C GLU A 383 15.33 6.19 -25.19
N TYR A 384 14.21 6.04 -25.89
CA TYR A 384 14.13 5.42 -27.20
C TYR A 384 13.54 6.44 -28.19
N GLY A 385 14.42 7.22 -28.82
CA GLY A 385 14.00 8.38 -29.60
C GLY A 385 13.38 9.47 -28.73
N SER A 386 12.52 10.31 -29.31
CA SER A 386 12.01 11.52 -28.64
C SER A 386 10.75 11.32 -27.78
N GLU A 387 10.09 10.16 -27.88
CA GLU A 387 8.73 9.96 -27.32
C GLU A 387 8.58 8.68 -26.47
N ALA A 388 9.64 7.88 -26.33
CA ALA A 388 9.58 6.62 -25.60
C ALA A 388 10.80 6.42 -24.70
N ALA A 389 10.70 5.45 -23.80
CA ALA A 389 11.77 5.04 -22.91
C ALA A 389 11.91 3.52 -22.90
N TRP A 390 13.09 3.07 -22.51
CA TRP A 390 13.34 1.64 -22.33
C TRP A 390 12.75 1.15 -21.01
N SER A 391 12.31 -0.10 -21.01
CA SER A 391 11.78 -0.81 -19.84
C SER A 391 12.43 -2.18 -19.72
N VAL A 392 12.37 -2.78 -18.52
CA VAL A 392 12.75 -4.18 -18.31
C VAL A 392 11.54 -4.95 -17.82
N SER A 393 11.17 -6.03 -18.49
CA SER A 393 10.10 -6.94 -18.09
C SER A 393 10.65 -8.15 -17.34
N PHE A 394 10.35 -8.22 -16.06
CA PHE A 394 10.59 -9.40 -15.22
C PHE A 394 9.55 -10.49 -15.46
N GLY A 395 8.33 -10.17 -15.92
CA GLY A 395 7.35 -11.19 -16.31
C GLY A 395 7.80 -11.99 -17.54
N LEU A 396 8.39 -11.31 -18.52
CA LEU A 396 8.84 -11.92 -19.77
C LEU A 396 10.32 -12.32 -19.78
N GLY A 397 11.12 -11.76 -18.87
CA GLY A 397 12.57 -11.99 -18.81
C GLY A 397 13.30 -11.31 -19.97
N GLY A 398 13.04 -10.01 -20.17
CA GLY A 398 13.57 -9.26 -21.30
C GLY A 398 13.50 -7.74 -21.16
N VAL A 399 14.03 -7.07 -22.18
CA VAL A 399 14.09 -5.62 -22.34
C VAL A 399 13.24 -5.21 -23.52
#